data_AF-A0A920W7J5-F1
#
_entry.id   AF-A0A920W7J5-F1
#
_cell.length_a   1.000
_cell.length_b   1.000
_cell.length_c   1.000
_cell.angle_alpha   90.00
_cell.angle_beta   90.00
_cell.angle_gamma   90.00
#
_symmetry.space_group_name_H-M   'P 1'
#
loop_
_entity.id
_entity.type
_entity.pdbx_description
1 polymer ?
#
loop_
_entity_poly.entity_id
_entity_poly.type
_entity_poly.pdbx_seq_one_letter_code
_entity_poly.pdbx_strand_id
1 'polypeptide(L)'
;MRKFVFLALALALGFVVTALPMAQSGGDASYTPKRINKAVELLAAGEPVYYFQIPGGGYEEGRRHAKTWADPIGYNVEQAPFSARELREFFKGLIDGGPTPSGPRTPAVL
;
A
#
# COMPACT_ATOMS: atom_id res chain seq x y z
N MET A 1 22.79 -1.48 -44.27
CA MET A 1 21.37 -1.91 -44.11
C MET A 1 21.15 -2.83 -42.90
N ARG A 2 21.88 -3.95 -42.73
CA ARG A 2 21.69 -4.85 -41.56
C ARG A 2 21.88 -4.19 -40.18
N LYS A 3 22.87 -3.30 -40.00
CA LYS A 3 23.13 -2.61 -38.71
C LYS A 3 21.99 -1.67 -38.26
N PHE A 4 21.27 -1.06 -39.21
CA PHE A 4 20.11 -0.22 -38.93
C PHE A 4 18.86 -1.04 -38.57
N VAL A 5 18.73 -2.25 -39.13
CA VAL A 5 17.68 -3.20 -38.75
C VAL A 5 17.90 -3.71 -37.32
N PHE A 6 19.14 -4.02 -36.93
CA PHE A 6 19.45 -4.43 -35.55
C PHE A 6 19.22 -3.31 -34.53
N LEU A 7 19.53 -2.06 -34.86
CA LEU A 7 19.27 -0.92 -33.98
C LEU A 7 17.77 -0.64 -33.84
N ALA A 8 17.00 -0.75 -34.92
CA ALA A 8 15.54 -0.63 -34.89
C ALA A 8 14.88 -1.76 -34.10
N LEU A 9 15.38 -3.00 -34.20
CA LEU A 9 14.88 -4.14 -33.42
C LEU A 9 15.18 -3.99 -31.93
N ALA A 10 16.37 -3.49 -31.57
CA ALA A 10 16.76 -3.26 -30.18
C ALA A 10 15.95 -2.12 -29.54
N LEU A 11 15.65 -1.04 -30.29
CA LEU A 11 14.76 0.03 -29.84
C LEU A 11 13.31 -0.44 -29.72
N ALA A 12 12.81 -1.27 -30.64
CA ALA A 12 11.48 -1.85 -30.55
C ALA A 12 11.35 -2.82 -29.35
N LEU A 13 12.38 -3.62 -29.07
CA LEU A 13 12.39 -4.51 -27.90
C LEU A 13 12.53 -3.73 -26.58
N GLY A 14 13.31 -2.65 -26.57
CA GLY A 14 13.44 -1.75 -25.41
C GLY A 14 12.14 -1.01 -25.08
N PHE A 15 11.35 -0.63 -26.09
CA PHE A 15 10.07 0.06 -25.90
C PHE A 15 8.97 -0.88 -25.36
N VAL A 16 9.02 -2.16 -25.73
CA VAL A 16 8.07 -3.18 -25.23
C VAL A 16 8.26 -3.45 -23.74
N VAL A 17 9.49 -3.38 -23.22
CA VAL A 17 9.76 -3.59 -21.78
C VAL A 17 9.27 -2.43 -20.91
N THR A 18 9.28 -1.19 -21.42
CA THR A 18 8.76 -0.01 -20.69
C THR A 18 7.24 0.11 -20.68
N ALA A 19 6.55 -0.68 -21.52
CA ALA A 19 5.09 -0.66 -21.66
C ALA A 19 4.40 -1.86 -21.02
N LEU A 20 5.13 -2.69 -20.24
CA LEU A 20 4.46 -3.60 -19.33
C LEU A 20 3.66 -2.72 -18.37
N PRO A 21 2.31 -2.80 -18.36
CA PRO A 21 1.60 -2.26 -17.22
C PRO A 21 2.22 -2.97 -16.03
N MET A 22 2.81 -2.23 -15.11
CA MET A 22 2.81 -2.67 -13.73
C MET A 22 1.33 -2.84 -13.43
N ALA A 23 0.84 -4.06 -13.64
CA ALA A 23 -0.47 -4.44 -13.23
C ALA A 23 -0.42 -4.23 -11.72
N GLN A 24 -0.90 -3.06 -11.28
CA GLN A 24 -1.45 -2.95 -9.95
C GLN A 24 -2.44 -4.11 -9.92
N SER A 25 -2.08 -5.15 -9.19
CA SER A 25 -2.88 -6.34 -9.00
C SER A 25 -4.17 -5.82 -8.35
N GLY A 26 -5.13 -5.44 -9.19
CA GLY A 26 -6.49 -5.23 -8.79
C GLY A 26 -6.87 -6.53 -8.12
N GLY A 27 -7.01 -6.50 -6.79
CA GLY A 27 -7.22 -7.69 -5.99
C GLY A 27 -8.37 -8.50 -6.56
N ASP A 28 -8.29 -9.82 -6.41
CA ASP A 28 -9.37 -10.73 -6.79
C ASP A 28 -10.70 -10.18 -6.22
N ALA A 29 -11.67 -9.92 -7.10
CA ALA A 29 -12.97 -9.35 -6.71
C ALA A 29 -13.75 -10.30 -5.77
N SER A 30 -13.36 -11.57 -5.70
CA SER A 30 -13.88 -12.56 -4.76
C SER A 30 -13.11 -12.66 -3.44
N TYR A 31 -12.04 -11.87 -3.28
CA TYR A 31 -11.23 -11.88 -2.06
C TYR A 31 -12.07 -11.55 -0.83
N THR A 32 -11.98 -12.42 0.18
CA THR A 32 -12.54 -12.18 1.51
C THR A 32 -11.40 -12.24 2.53
N PRO A 33 -11.26 -11.23 3.41
CA PRO A 33 -10.22 -11.21 4.43
C PRO A 33 -10.28 -12.43 5.35
N LYS A 34 -9.16 -13.13 5.50
CA LYS A 34 -9.05 -14.29 6.41
C LYS A 34 -8.55 -13.89 7.79
N ARG A 35 -7.90 -12.73 7.91
CA ARG A 35 -7.43 -12.15 9.18
C ARG A 35 -7.85 -10.69 9.31
N ILE A 36 -7.90 -10.21 10.56
CA ILE A 36 -8.15 -8.79 10.86
C ILE A 36 -7.02 -7.92 10.26
N ASN A 37 -5.77 -8.40 10.35
CA ASN A 37 -4.60 -7.75 9.80
C ASN A 37 -4.17 -8.45 8.50
N LYS A 38 -4.36 -7.77 7.36
CA LYS A 38 -3.98 -8.28 6.03
C LYS A 38 -2.47 -8.53 5.90
N ALA A 39 -1.61 -7.70 6.50
CA ALA A 39 -0.17 -7.92 6.46
C ALA A 39 0.21 -9.27 7.12
N VAL A 40 -0.47 -9.65 8.21
CA VAL A 40 -0.26 -10.95 8.87
C VAL A 40 -0.79 -12.12 8.04
N GLU A 41 -1.80 -11.90 7.20
CA GLU A 41 -2.27 -12.89 6.22
C GLU A 41 -1.26 -13.09 5.08
N LEU A 42 -0.76 -12.00 4.50
CA LEU A 42 0.25 -12.00 3.44
C LEU A 42 1.55 -12.66 3.90
N LEU A 43 2.08 -12.26 5.06
CA LEU A 43 3.31 -12.85 5.61
C LEU A 43 3.16 -14.36 5.86
N ALA A 44 1.98 -14.81 6.31
CA ALA A 44 1.72 -16.24 6.51
C ALA A 44 1.62 -17.03 5.20
N ALA A 45 1.28 -16.37 4.10
CA ALA A 45 1.31 -16.94 2.76
C ALA A 45 2.71 -16.85 2.10
N GLY A 46 3.69 -16.23 2.75
CA GLY A 46 5.02 -15.99 2.18
C GLY A 46 5.04 -14.85 1.14
N GLU A 47 3.99 -14.02 1.10
CA GLU A 47 3.87 -12.88 0.19
C GLU A 47 4.56 -11.63 0.77
N PRO A 48 5.09 -10.74 -0.10
CA PRO A 48 5.66 -9.48 0.34
C PRO A 48 4.60 -8.55 0.94
N VAL A 49 5.04 -7.67 1.83
CA VAL A 49 4.23 -6.63 2.48
C VAL A 49 4.90 -5.30 2.24
N TYR A 50 4.11 -4.31 1.81
CA TYR A 50 4.62 -2.96 1.52
C TYR A 50 4.03 -1.93 2.49
N TYR A 51 4.89 -1.07 3.03
CA TYR A 51 4.51 -0.02 3.98
C TYR A 51 5.14 1.33 3.61
N PHE A 52 4.58 2.39 4.16
CA PHE A 52 5.19 3.72 4.21
C PHE A 52 5.04 4.25 5.64
N GLN A 53 5.83 5.27 5.99
CA GLN A 53 5.80 5.87 7.32
C GLN A 53 5.27 7.30 7.25
N ILE A 54 4.41 7.65 8.20
CA ILE A 54 3.97 9.03 8.44
C ILE A 54 4.66 9.59 9.68
N PRO A 55 4.98 10.90 9.72
CA PRO A 55 5.60 11.52 10.89
C PRO A 55 4.65 11.58 12.11
N GLY A 56 3.35 11.37 11.91
CA GLY A 56 2.31 11.43 12.93
C GLY A 56 1.06 12.12 12.38
N GLY A 57 0.06 12.33 13.23
CA GLY A 57 -1.16 13.04 12.87
C GLY A 57 -2.39 12.49 13.62
N GLY A 58 -3.45 13.29 13.66
CA GLY A 58 -4.69 12.93 14.36
C GLY A 58 -5.78 12.38 13.43
N TYR A 59 -7.03 12.69 13.77
CA TYR A 59 -8.23 12.23 13.10
C TYR A 59 -8.24 12.42 11.58
N GLU A 60 -7.88 13.62 11.09
CA GLU A 60 -7.89 13.91 9.66
C GLU A 60 -6.82 13.13 8.89
N GLU A 61 -5.69 12.86 9.53
CA GLU A 61 -4.63 12.01 8.97
C GLU A 61 -5.11 10.56 8.88
N GLY A 62 -5.80 10.08 9.92
CA GLY A 62 -6.44 8.77 9.95
C GLY A 62 -7.44 8.60 8.81
N ARG A 63 -8.38 9.54 8.64
CA ARG A 63 -9.36 9.47 7.54
C ARG A 63 -8.70 9.43 6.17
N ARG A 64 -7.64 10.22 5.96
CA ARG A 64 -6.89 10.26 4.70
C ARG A 64 -6.26 8.91 4.36
N HIS A 65 -5.82 8.17 5.35
CA HIS A 65 -5.11 6.90 5.16
C HIS A 65 -5.97 5.64 5.35
N ALA A 66 -7.26 5.77 5.66
CA ALA A 66 -8.17 4.62 5.79
C ALA A 66 -8.20 3.71 4.55
N LYS A 67 -8.06 4.31 3.37
CA LYS A 67 -8.03 3.62 2.06
C LYS A 67 -6.66 3.59 1.41
N THR A 68 -5.61 3.52 2.23
CA THR A 68 -4.24 3.45 1.74
C THR A 68 -4.00 2.25 0.83
N TRP A 69 -2.99 2.36 -0.04
CA TRP A 69 -2.49 1.28 -0.88
C TRP A 69 -1.60 0.29 -0.09
N ALA A 70 -1.06 0.71 1.05
CA ALA A 70 -0.12 -0.06 1.84
C ALA A 70 -0.81 -1.14 2.69
N ASP A 71 -0.06 -2.19 3.03
CA ASP A 71 -0.57 -3.29 3.84
C ASP A 71 -0.56 -2.94 5.34
N PRO A 72 0.53 -2.33 5.87
CA PRO A 72 0.47 -1.51 7.08
C PRO A 72 0.93 -0.06 6.85
N ILE A 73 0.55 0.82 7.78
CA ILE A 73 1.05 2.20 7.91
C ILE A 73 2.04 2.23 9.07
N GLY A 74 3.25 2.72 8.84
CA GLY A 74 4.17 3.06 9.92
C GLY A 74 3.78 4.39 10.56
N TYR A 75 3.40 4.40 11.83
CA TYR A 75 3.15 5.62 12.58
C TYR A 75 4.39 5.97 13.39
N ASN A 76 5.10 7.03 13.02
CA ASN A 76 6.37 7.34 13.67
C ASN A 76 6.17 7.79 15.13
N VAL A 77 6.69 7.00 16.05
CA VAL A 77 6.72 7.31 17.50
C VAL A 77 8.14 7.56 18.03
N GLU A 78 9.16 7.34 17.21
CA GLU A 78 10.57 7.36 17.63
C GLU A 78 11.29 8.64 17.17
N GLN A 79 11.09 9.04 15.92
CA GLN A 79 11.86 10.10 15.27
C GLN A 79 11.06 11.39 15.02
N ALA A 80 9.81 11.44 15.49
CA ALA A 80 8.93 12.59 15.36
C ALA A 80 8.20 12.88 16.68
N PRO A 81 7.68 14.11 16.89
CA PRO A 81 6.91 14.44 18.09
C PRO A 81 5.71 13.49 18.25
N PHE A 82 5.71 12.75 19.36
CA PHE A 82 4.66 11.77 19.64
C PHE A 82 3.58 12.34 20.55
N SER A 83 2.32 12.09 20.18
CA SER A 83 1.14 12.41 20.97
C SER A 83 0.19 11.21 21.01
N ALA A 84 0.01 10.61 22.19
CA ALA A 84 -0.92 9.50 22.38
C ALA A 84 -2.38 9.89 22.11
N ARG A 85 -2.72 11.17 22.34
CA ARG A 85 -4.04 11.73 21.97
C ARG A 85 -4.21 11.68 20.45
N GLU A 86 -3.22 12.12 19.69
CA GLU A 86 -3.31 12.13 18.23
C GLU A 86 -3.31 10.73 17.67
N LEU A 87 -2.53 9.81 18.23
CA LEU A 87 -2.60 8.39 17.84
C LEU A 87 -4.00 7.79 18.06
N ARG A 88 -4.66 8.09 19.18
CA ARG A 88 -6.06 7.67 19.41
C ARG A 88 -6.99 8.26 18.34
N GLU A 89 -6.86 9.55 18.07
CA GLU A 89 -7.67 10.23 17.05
C GLU A 89 -7.39 9.68 15.65
N PHE A 90 -6.14 9.33 15.34
CA PHE A 90 -5.75 8.67 14.11
C PHE A 90 -6.50 7.36 13.91
N PHE A 91 -6.53 6.48 14.93
CA PHE A 91 -7.33 5.25 14.87
C PHE A 91 -8.82 5.51 14.69
N LYS A 92 -9.37 6.54 15.33
CA LYS A 92 -10.76 6.95 15.12
C LYS A 92 -11.00 7.41 13.68
N GLY A 93 -10.07 8.18 13.12
CA GLY A 93 -10.10 8.60 11.72
C GLY A 93 -10.03 7.43 10.74
N LEU A 94 -9.20 6.42 11.02
CA LEU A 94 -9.13 5.20 10.20
C LEU A 94 -10.48 4.46 10.17
N ILE A 95 -11.13 4.33 11.33
CA ILE A 95 -12.45 3.68 11.43
C ILE A 95 -13.51 4.48 10.67
N ASP A 96 -13.55 5.80 10.86
CA ASP A 96 -14.57 6.67 10.28
C ASP A 96 -14.32 6.90 8.76
N GLY A 97 -13.09 6.68 8.28
CA GLY A 97 -12.74 6.64 6.85
C GLY A 97 -13.22 5.38 6.11
N GLY A 98 -13.73 4.39 6.85
CA GLY A 98 -14.31 3.15 6.32
C GLY A 98 -13.29 2.03 6.12
N PRO A 99 -13.77 0.85 5.69
CA PRO A 99 -12.89 -0.30 5.46
C PRO A 99 -11.86 -0.02 4.37
N THR A 100 -10.73 -0.70 4.47
CA THR A 100 -9.70 -0.73 3.42
C THR A 100 -10.28 -1.28 2.11
N PRO A 101 -9.66 -1.01 0.94
CA PRO A 101 -10.11 -1.56 -0.34
C PRO A 101 -10.21 -3.09 -0.36
N SER A 102 -9.39 -3.77 0.44
CA SER A 102 -9.39 -5.23 0.59
C SER A 102 -10.42 -5.77 1.58
N GLY A 103 -11.15 -4.92 2.30
CA GLY A 103 -12.23 -5.33 3.22
C GLY A 103 -11.96 -5.18 4.72
N PRO A 104 -10.74 -5.32 5.28
CA PRO A 104 -10.50 -5.08 6.71
C PRO A 104 -10.99 -3.71 7.18
N ARG A 105 -11.52 -3.65 8.41
CA ARG A 105 -12.13 -2.44 9.00
C ARG A 105 -11.21 -1.22 8.99
N THR A 106 -9.92 -1.44 9.19
CA THR A 106 -8.86 -0.43 9.12
C THR A 106 -7.60 -1.07 8.53
N PRO A 107 -6.67 -0.29 7.94
CA PRO A 107 -5.33 -0.80 7.66
C PRO A 107 -4.63 -1.14 8.98
N ALA A 108 -3.59 -1.98 8.88
CA ALA A 108 -2.71 -2.22 10.02
C ALA A 108 -1.86 -0.97 10.29
N VAL A 109 -1.52 -0.75 11.56
CA VAL A 109 -0.64 0.33 11.99
C VAL A 109 0.50 -0.28 12.80
N LEU A 110 1.74 0.09 12.48
CA LEU A 110 2.97 -0.38 13.11
C LEU A 110 3.76 0.79 13.68
#